data_AF-A0A2E5S3N7-F1
#
_entry.id   AF-A0A2E5S3N7-F1
#
_cell.length_a   1.000
_cell.length_b   1.000
_cell.length_c   1.000
_cell.angle_alpha   90.00
_cell.angle_beta   90.00
_cell.angle_gamma   90.00
#
_symmetry.space_group_name_H-M   'P 1'
#
loop_
_entity.id
_entity.type
_entity.pdbx_description
1 polymer ?
#
loop_
_entity_poly.entity_id
_entity_poly.type
_entity_poly.pdbx_seq_one_letter_code
_entity_poly.pdbx_strand_id
1 'polypeptide(L)'
;MTVQDITRFQTVEASIESWMDFVEYALASDFYKEALDKLGDPNRASRITLLWTYLNTFSEKDRIRAEEDAEFFLFYARGFIDELATCRYRKEGNYDSETRSLFLGKIKAVLRAQTEEGKIVRPVRYIFLTHVVRFCSNMTFIIESYDMYKDYMFRLRSRVERPRGL
;
A
#
# COMPACT_ATOMS: atom_id res chain seq x y z
N MET A 1 10.92 -14.87 -26.94
CA MET A 1 9.82 -14.34 -26.11
C MET A 1 8.52 -14.93 -26.61
N THR A 2 7.77 -15.56 -25.72
CA THR A 2 6.44 -16.13 -26.03
C THR A 2 5.35 -15.06 -25.87
N VAL A 3 4.14 -15.31 -26.40
CA VAL A 3 2.97 -14.45 -26.16
C VAL A 3 2.67 -14.31 -24.67
N GLN A 4 2.84 -15.40 -23.90
CA GLN A 4 2.70 -15.39 -22.45
C GLN A 4 3.70 -14.46 -21.76
N ASP A 5 4.94 -14.40 -22.27
CA ASP A 5 5.94 -13.47 -21.74
C ASP A 5 5.54 -12.01 -21.99
N ILE A 6 5.07 -11.69 -23.20
CA ILE A 6 4.61 -10.34 -23.55
C ILE A 6 3.47 -9.89 -22.63
N THR A 7 2.45 -10.73 -22.45
CA THR A 7 1.33 -10.44 -21.55
C THR A 7 1.80 -10.23 -20.12
N ARG A 8 2.74 -11.07 -19.63
CA ARG A 8 3.33 -10.92 -18.29
C ARG A 8 4.03 -9.57 -18.13
N PHE A 9 4.85 -9.17 -19.09
CA PHE A 9 5.55 -7.88 -19.06
C PHE A 9 4.58 -6.70 -19.02
N GLN A 10 3.59 -6.68 -19.91
CA GLN A 10 2.57 -5.62 -19.98
C GLN A 10 1.78 -5.52 -18.67
N THR A 11 1.40 -6.66 -18.10
CA THR A 11 0.67 -6.74 -16.82
C THR A 11 1.48 -6.14 -15.68
N VAL A 12 2.78 -6.45 -15.61
CA VAL A 12 3.67 -5.87 -14.60
C VAL A 12 3.86 -4.38 -14.82
N GLU A 13 4.01 -3.92 -16.06
CA GLU A 13 4.16 -2.49 -16.36
C GLU A 13 2.94 -1.69 -15.95
N ALA A 14 1.74 -2.12 -16.34
CA ALA A 14 0.49 -1.50 -15.91
C ALA A 14 0.33 -1.51 -14.38
N SER A 15 0.77 -2.58 -13.71
CA SER A 15 0.76 -2.66 -12.25
C SER A 15 1.72 -1.65 -11.61
N ILE A 16 2.92 -1.47 -12.18
CA ILE A 16 3.90 -0.48 -11.70
C ILE A 16 3.35 0.93 -11.88
N GLU A 17 2.80 1.25 -13.05
CA GLU A 17 2.17 2.56 -13.32
C GLU A 17 1.05 2.84 -12.32
N SER A 18 0.17 1.87 -12.08
CA SER A 18 -0.90 1.99 -11.08
C SER A 18 -0.36 2.27 -9.68
N TRP A 19 0.73 1.61 -9.27
CA TRP A 19 1.38 1.89 -7.99
C TRP A 19 2.02 3.27 -7.93
N MET A 20 2.57 3.77 -9.04
CA MET A 20 3.10 5.13 -9.10
C MET A 20 2.00 6.16 -8.92
N ASP A 21 0.89 6.02 -9.66
CA ASP A 21 -0.27 6.91 -9.53
C ASP A 21 -0.84 6.88 -8.11
N PHE A 22 -0.91 5.69 -7.52
CA PHE A 22 -1.34 5.49 -6.15
C PHE A 22 -0.44 6.20 -5.13
N VAL A 23 0.89 6.16 -5.35
CA VAL A 23 1.86 6.89 -4.51
C VAL A 23 1.69 8.40 -4.65
N GLU A 24 1.52 8.93 -5.87
CA GLU A 24 1.32 10.37 -6.07
C GLU A 24 0.02 10.84 -5.42
N TYR A 25 -1.07 10.08 -5.57
CA TYR A 25 -2.33 10.36 -4.90
C TYR A 25 -2.18 10.36 -3.38
N ALA A 26 -1.53 9.33 -2.82
CA ALA A 26 -1.32 9.22 -1.38
C ALA A 26 -0.48 10.39 -0.84
N LEU A 27 0.58 10.77 -1.55
CA LEU A 27 1.46 11.89 -1.19
C LEU A 27 0.72 13.24 -1.22
N ALA A 28 -0.21 13.43 -2.16
CA ALA A 28 -1.00 14.65 -2.27
C ALA A 28 -2.18 14.73 -1.27
N SER A 29 -2.57 13.60 -0.67
CA SER A 29 -3.77 13.50 0.16
C SER A 29 -3.71 14.35 1.44
N ASP A 30 -4.86 14.89 1.84
CA ASP A 30 -4.99 15.59 3.12
C ASP A 30 -4.80 14.64 4.31
N PHE A 31 -5.14 13.36 4.13
CA PHE A 31 -4.88 12.32 5.12
C PHE A 31 -3.37 12.20 5.43
N TYR A 32 -2.49 12.24 4.41
CA TYR A 32 -1.05 12.21 4.64
C TYR A 32 -0.56 13.43 5.42
N LYS A 33 -1.02 14.62 5.05
CA LYS A 33 -0.64 15.87 5.74
C LYS A 33 -1.04 15.81 7.22
N GLU A 34 -2.27 15.38 7.50
CA GLU A 34 -2.78 15.24 8.87
C GLU A 34 -2.05 14.15 9.65
N ALA A 35 -1.80 12.99 9.03
CA ALA A 35 -1.04 11.91 9.64
C ALA A 35 0.39 12.33 9.98
N LEU A 36 1.04 13.06 9.08
CA LEU A 36 2.40 13.56 9.29
C LEU A 36 2.44 14.56 10.45
N ASP A 37 1.50 15.51 10.50
CA ASP A 37 1.38 16.49 11.58
C ASP A 37 1.19 15.80 12.94
N LYS A 38 0.28 14.82 13.01
CA LYS A 38 -0.08 14.15 14.27
C LYS A 38 0.96 13.13 14.74
N LEU A 39 1.63 12.45 13.83
CA LEU A 39 2.60 11.40 14.16
C LEU A 39 4.03 11.93 14.27
N GLY A 40 4.35 13.04 13.59
CA GLY A 40 5.70 13.60 13.52
C GLY A 40 6.73 12.70 12.82
N ASP A 41 6.28 11.62 12.16
CA ASP A 41 7.15 10.61 11.54
C ASP A 41 6.69 10.31 10.10
N PRO A 42 7.45 10.73 9.07
CA PRO A 42 7.16 10.45 7.67
C PRO A 42 7.05 8.96 7.34
N ASN A 43 7.80 8.08 8.02
CA ASN A 43 7.72 6.64 7.79
C ASN A 43 6.37 6.09 8.24
N ARG A 44 5.92 6.46 9.45
CA ARG A 44 4.63 6.02 9.97
C ARG A 44 3.48 6.63 9.20
N ALA A 45 3.54 7.93 8.92
CA ALA A 45 2.51 8.65 8.18
C ALA A 45 2.31 8.04 6.78
N SER A 46 3.37 7.91 5.99
CA SER A 46 3.28 7.30 4.64
C SER A 46 2.77 5.86 4.67
N ARG A 47 3.16 5.06 5.67
CA ARG A 47 2.72 3.67 5.84
C ARG A 47 1.21 3.59 6.02
N ILE A 48 0.65 4.35 6.96
CA ILE A 48 -0.80 4.33 7.20
C ILE A 48 -1.57 5.02 6.07
N THR A 49 -0.99 6.02 5.41
CA THR A 49 -1.61 6.66 4.23
C THR A 49 -1.74 5.67 3.09
N LEU A 50 -0.71 4.88 2.76
CA LEU A 50 -0.82 3.87 1.70
C LEU A 50 -1.93 2.86 1.98
N LEU A 51 -2.03 2.40 3.24
CA LEU A 51 -3.10 1.50 3.64
C LEU A 51 -4.47 2.17 3.55
N TRP A 52 -4.61 3.40 4.04
CA TRP A 52 -5.84 4.19 3.92
C TRP A 52 -6.26 4.36 2.46
N THR A 53 -5.33 4.74 1.58
CA THR A 53 -5.61 4.89 0.15
C THR A 53 -6.11 3.58 -0.45
N TYR A 54 -5.56 2.44 0.00
CA TYR A 54 -5.97 1.13 -0.50
C TYR A 54 -7.38 0.78 -0.06
N LEU A 55 -7.68 0.97 1.23
CA LEU A 55 -9.02 0.75 1.77
C LEU A 55 -10.07 1.66 1.13
N ASN A 56 -9.69 2.83 0.60
CA ASN A 56 -10.60 3.70 -0.17
C ASN A 56 -10.90 3.21 -1.59
N THR A 57 -10.20 2.19 -2.09
CA THR A 57 -10.58 1.52 -3.34
C THR A 57 -11.75 0.56 -3.16
N PHE A 58 -12.10 0.24 -1.90
CA PHE A 58 -13.19 -0.68 -1.59
C PHE A 58 -14.53 0.05 -1.62
N SER A 59 -15.61 -0.72 -1.77
CA SER A 59 -16.94 -0.19 -1.48
C SER A 59 -17.00 0.27 -0.02
N GLU A 60 -17.87 1.23 0.30
CA GLU A 60 -18.01 1.72 1.68
C GLU A 60 -18.30 0.58 2.67
N LYS A 61 -19.18 -0.36 2.28
CA LYS A 61 -19.53 -1.54 3.07
C LYS A 61 -18.31 -2.42 3.35
N ASP A 62 -17.50 -2.70 2.32
CA ASP A 62 -16.31 -3.54 2.45
C ASP A 62 -15.21 -2.83 3.24
N ARG A 63 -15.09 -1.50 3.10
CA ARG A 63 -14.15 -0.70 3.90
C ARG A 63 -14.51 -0.77 5.38
N ILE A 64 -15.77 -0.53 5.75
CA ILE A 64 -16.24 -0.64 7.15
C ILE A 64 -15.96 -2.04 7.69
N ARG A 65 -16.33 -3.06 6.92
CA ARG A 65 -16.07 -4.44 7.29
C ARG A 65 -14.57 -4.71 7.48
N ALA A 66 -13.72 -4.22 6.57
CA ALA A 66 -12.27 -4.37 6.69
C ALA A 66 -11.70 -3.64 7.90
N GLU A 67 -12.36 -2.62 8.45
CA GLU A 67 -11.94 -1.96 9.70
C GLU A 67 -12.37 -2.71 10.96
N GLU A 68 -13.50 -3.41 10.90
CA GLU A 68 -14.13 -4.10 12.04
C GLU A 68 -13.73 -5.58 12.14
N ASP A 69 -13.51 -6.23 11.00
CA ASP A 69 -13.23 -7.66 10.83
C ASP A 69 -11.80 -7.85 10.31
N ALA A 70 -10.90 -8.21 11.22
CA ALA A 70 -9.49 -8.42 10.91
C ALA A 70 -9.27 -9.62 9.96
N GLU A 71 -10.09 -10.66 10.03
CA GLU A 71 -9.99 -11.80 9.13
C GLU A 71 -10.37 -11.40 7.70
N PHE A 72 -11.41 -10.57 7.56
CA PHE A 72 -11.79 -9.99 6.28
C PHE A 72 -10.67 -9.14 5.70
N PHE A 73 -10.03 -8.28 6.50
CA PHE A 73 -8.85 -7.53 6.03
C PHE A 73 -7.71 -8.46 5.60
N LEU A 74 -7.38 -9.48 6.40
CA LEU A 74 -6.30 -10.41 6.12
C LEU A 74 -6.51 -11.18 4.81
N PHE A 75 -7.75 -11.50 4.46
CA PHE A 75 -8.09 -12.12 3.18
C PHE A 75 -7.67 -11.23 2.00
N TYR A 76 -7.99 -9.93 2.03
CA TYR A 76 -7.55 -8.99 0.99
C TYR A 76 -6.04 -8.70 1.04
N ALA A 77 -5.47 -8.63 2.24
CA ALA A 77 -4.05 -8.37 2.44
C ALA A 77 -3.17 -9.45 1.80
N ARG A 78 -3.61 -10.72 1.84
CA ARG A 78 -2.96 -11.83 1.11
C ARG A 78 -2.90 -11.57 -0.38
N GLY A 79 -3.95 -10.96 -0.93
CA GLY A 79 -3.98 -10.49 -2.31
C GLY A 79 -2.80 -9.60 -2.69
N PHE A 80 -2.23 -8.77 -1.81
CA PHE A 80 -1.05 -7.97 -2.15
C PHE A 80 0.22 -8.78 -2.44
N ILE A 81 0.32 -9.95 -1.82
CA ILE A 81 1.47 -10.84 -1.91
C ILE A 81 1.23 -11.84 -3.03
N ASP A 82 0.04 -12.42 -3.04
CA ASP A 82 -0.33 -13.55 -3.88
C ASP A 82 -0.79 -13.09 -5.28
N GLU A 83 -1.32 -11.86 -5.39
CA GLU A 83 -1.87 -11.30 -6.62
C GLU A 83 -1.22 -9.95 -6.97
N LEU A 84 -0.81 -9.76 -8.22
CA LEU A 84 -0.59 -8.42 -8.76
C LEU A 84 -1.91 -7.92 -9.30
N ALA A 85 -2.19 -6.61 -9.18
CA ALA A 85 -3.53 -6.02 -9.31
C ALA A 85 -4.25 -6.18 -10.68
N THR A 86 -3.65 -6.90 -11.64
CA THR A 86 -4.29 -7.34 -12.90
C THR A 86 -4.29 -8.86 -13.11
N CYS A 87 -3.68 -9.62 -12.20
CA CYS A 87 -3.66 -11.08 -12.14
C CYS A 87 -4.71 -11.68 -11.19
N ARG A 88 -5.89 -11.05 -11.05
CA ARG A 88 -7.08 -11.61 -10.35
C ARG A 88 -7.60 -12.94 -10.95
N TYR A 89 -6.84 -13.59 -11.83
CA TYR A 89 -7.28 -14.69 -12.68
C TYR A 89 -6.27 -15.83 -12.85
N ARG A 90 -5.41 -16.12 -11.87
CA ARG A 90 -4.96 -17.53 -11.76
C ARG A 90 -6.06 -18.31 -11.05
N LYS A 91 -6.86 -19.03 -11.85
CA LYS A 91 -7.92 -19.95 -11.39
C LYS A 91 -7.44 -20.97 -10.33
N GLU A 92 -6.13 -21.17 -10.21
CA GLU A 92 -5.53 -22.21 -9.36
C GLU A 92 -5.00 -21.70 -8.01
N GLY A 93 -5.13 -20.41 -7.67
CA GLY A 93 -4.80 -19.91 -6.32
C GLY A 93 -3.33 -20.05 -5.88
N ASN A 94 -2.41 -20.27 -6.82
CA ASN A 94 -0.98 -20.46 -6.55
C ASN A 94 -0.18 -19.18 -6.82
N TYR A 95 0.72 -18.84 -5.90
CA TYR A 95 1.66 -17.72 -5.97
C TYR A 95 2.50 -17.74 -7.26
N ASP A 96 2.44 -16.67 -8.06
CA ASP A 96 3.19 -16.52 -9.31
C ASP A 96 4.59 -15.93 -9.08
N SER A 97 5.54 -16.80 -8.76
CA SER A 97 6.91 -16.40 -8.40
C SER A 97 7.64 -15.63 -9.51
N GLU A 98 7.39 -15.93 -10.79
CA GLU A 98 8.04 -15.29 -11.92
C GLU A 98 7.54 -13.85 -12.13
N THR A 99 6.23 -13.67 -12.24
CA THR A 99 5.61 -12.36 -12.40
C THR A 99 5.93 -11.47 -11.19
N ARG A 100 5.97 -12.07 -10.00
CA ARG A 100 6.35 -11.42 -8.77
C ARG A 100 7.80 -10.95 -8.75
N SER A 101 8.72 -11.82 -9.16
CA SER A 101 10.15 -11.48 -9.25
C SER A 101 10.37 -10.32 -10.21
N LEU A 102 9.68 -10.34 -11.36
CA LEU A 102 9.72 -9.27 -12.36
C LEU A 102 9.17 -7.95 -11.79
N PHE A 103 8.02 -7.98 -11.11
CA PHE A 103 7.46 -6.80 -10.45
C PHE A 103 8.41 -6.21 -9.40
N LEU A 104 8.90 -7.05 -8.48
CA LEU A 104 9.85 -6.62 -7.44
C LEU A 104 11.14 -6.06 -8.03
N GLY A 105 11.62 -6.63 -9.14
CA GLY A 105 12.77 -6.11 -9.89
C GLY A 105 12.52 -4.71 -10.45
N LYS A 106 11.37 -4.51 -11.11
CA LYS A 106 11.00 -3.21 -11.71
C LYS A 106 10.76 -2.13 -10.65
N ILE A 107 10.02 -2.41 -9.58
CA ILE A 107 9.79 -1.39 -8.53
C ILE A 107 11.09 -1.02 -7.79
N LYS A 108 12.01 -1.96 -7.58
CA LYS A 108 13.35 -1.66 -7.05
C LYS A 108 14.16 -0.80 -8.02
N ALA A 109 14.00 -0.97 -9.33
CA ALA A 109 14.61 -0.09 -10.32
C ALA A 109 14.05 1.34 -10.23
N VAL A 110 12.73 1.48 -10.06
CA VAL A 110 12.09 2.79 -9.81
C VAL A 110 12.63 3.44 -8.54
N LEU A 111 12.79 2.66 -7.46
CA LEU A 111 13.36 3.14 -6.20
C LEU A 111 14.80 3.64 -6.38
N ARG A 112 15.63 2.91 -7.15
CA ARG A 112 17.00 3.35 -7.51
C ARG A 112 17.00 4.63 -8.35
N ALA A 113 16.03 4.80 -9.24
CA ALA A 113 15.88 6.04 -10.02
C ALA A 113 15.49 7.26 -9.17
N GLN A 114 15.09 7.08 -7.90
CA GLN A 114 14.92 8.18 -6.95
C GLN A 114 16.24 8.57 -6.25
N THR A 115 17.36 7.97 -6.64
CA THR A 115 18.70 8.28 -6.12
C THR A 115 19.61 8.82 -7.20
N GLU A 116 20.42 9.81 -6.87
CA GLU A 116 21.42 10.42 -7.73
C GLU A 116 22.73 10.49 -6.94
N GLU A 117 23.82 9.98 -7.51
CA GLU A 117 25.14 9.87 -6.84
C GLU A 117 25.07 9.22 -5.44
N GLY A 118 24.17 8.25 -5.26
CA GLY A 118 23.94 7.56 -3.99
C GLY A 118 23.11 8.34 -2.96
N LYS A 119 22.60 9.54 -3.29
CA LYS A 119 21.73 10.34 -2.43
C LYS A 119 20.29 10.28 -2.90
N ILE A 120 19.34 10.20 -1.97
CA ILE A 120 17.91 10.18 -2.29
C ILE A 120 17.45 11.60 -2.64
N VAL A 121 16.99 11.79 -3.89
CA VAL A 121 16.57 13.10 -4.41
C VAL A 121 15.18 13.48 -3.94
N ARG A 122 14.28 12.49 -3.80
CA ARG A 122 12.89 12.69 -3.35
C ARG A 122 12.59 11.82 -2.12
N PRO A 123 13.01 12.24 -0.91
CA PRO A 123 12.95 11.41 0.30
C PRO A 123 11.57 10.86 0.63
N VAL A 124 10.53 11.70 0.58
CA VAL A 124 9.16 11.26 0.92
C VAL A 124 8.64 10.23 -0.09
N ARG A 125 8.78 10.51 -1.38
CA ARG A 125 8.38 9.58 -2.45
C ARG A 125 9.13 8.25 -2.35
N TYR A 126 10.42 8.30 -2.02
CA TYR A 126 11.24 7.11 -1.78
C TYR A 126 10.69 6.25 -0.62
N ILE A 127 10.26 6.89 0.49
CA ILE A 127 9.64 6.18 1.62
C ILE A 127 8.34 5.49 1.16
N PHE A 128 7.47 6.20 0.45
CA PHE A 128 6.24 5.61 -0.10
C PHE A 128 6.52 4.40 -0.99
N LEU A 129 7.46 4.51 -1.92
CA LEU A 129 7.84 3.39 -2.80
C LEU A 129 8.45 2.21 -2.02
N THR A 130 9.22 2.50 -0.97
CA THR A 130 9.75 1.47 -0.07
C THR A 130 8.62 0.71 0.62
N HIS A 131 7.58 1.42 1.06
CA HIS A 131 6.41 0.78 1.66
C HIS A 131 5.60 -0.02 0.65
N VAL A 132 5.46 0.41 -0.61
CA VAL A 132 4.85 -0.42 -1.66
C VAL A 132 5.59 -1.75 -1.78
N VAL A 133 6.93 -1.73 -1.84
CA VAL A 133 7.74 -2.97 -1.86
C VAL A 133 7.41 -3.84 -0.65
N ARG A 134 7.30 -3.27 0.55
CA ARG A 134 6.98 -4.00 1.78
C ARG A 134 5.56 -4.56 1.79
N PHE A 135 4.54 -3.77 1.43
CA PHE A 135 3.15 -4.22 1.34
C PHE A 135 3.01 -5.38 0.38
N CYS A 136 3.76 -5.37 -0.71
CA CYS A 136 3.68 -6.46 -1.66
C CYS A 136 4.51 -7.68 -1.21
N SER A 137 5.54 -7.56 -0.35
CA SER A 137 6.49 -8.66 -0.08
C SER A 137 6.56 -9.19 1.36
N ASN A 138 5.88 -8.55 2.31
CA ASN A 138 6.02 -8.87 3.72
C ASN A 138 4.68 -8.80 4.45
N MET A 139 4.08 -9.95 4.74
CA MET A 139 2.79 -10.05 5.44
C MET A 139 2.82 -9.40 6.82
N THR A 140 3.87 -9.64 7.61
CA THR A 140 4.04 -9.02 8.93
C THR A 140 3.99 -7.50 8.85
N PHE A 141 4.62 -6.93 7.82
CA PHE A 141 4.56 -5.49 7.58
C PHE A 141 3.12 -5.03 7.27
N ILE A 142 2.32 -5.78 6.51
CA ILE A 142 0.93 -5.43 6.24
C ILE A 142 0.11 -5.42 7.55
N ILE A 143 0.24 -6.47 8.36
CA ILE A 143 -0.49 -6.63 9.63
C ILE A 143 -0.17 -5.48 10.58
N GLU A 144 1.11 -5.23 10.83
CA GLU A 144 1.54 -4.12 11.68
C GLU A 144 1.12 -2.74 11.12
N SER A 145 1.00 -2.60 9.78
CA SER A 145 0.48 -1.36 9.17
C SER A 145 -1.00 -1.17 9.51
N TYR A 146 -1.74 -2.27 9.49
CA TYR A 146 -3.16 -2.30 9.81
C TYR A 146 -3.43 -2.01 11.28
N ASP A 147 -2.66 -2.60 12.18
CA ASP A 147 -2.73 -2.28 13.62
C ASP A 147 -2.42 -0.81 13.86
N MET A 148 -1.37 -0.28 13.22
CA MET A 148 -1.01 1.14 13.31
C MET A 148 -2.11 2.06 12.76
N TYR A 149 -2.75 1.67 11.66
CA TYR A 149 -3.88 2.39 11.08
C TYR A 149 -5.08 2.39 12.01
N LYS A 150 -5.46 1.24 12.58
CA LYS A 150 -6.58 1.15 13.54
C LYS A 150 -6.34 1.99 14.78
N ASP A 151 -5.15 1.94 15.34
CA ASP A 151 -4.76 2.77 16.48
C ASP A 151 -4.87 4.27 16.16
N TYR A 152 -4.39 4.66 14.98
CA TYR A 152 -4.48 6.03 14.51
C TYR A 152 -5.94 6.47 14.35
N MET A 153 -6.77 5.67 13.66
CA MET A 153 -8.18 5.96 13.44
C MET A 153 -8.99 5.98 14.73
N PHE A 154 -8.69 5.10 15.69
CA PHE A 154 -9.31 5.11 17.01
C PHE A 154 -9.00 6.41 17.78
N ARG A 155 -7.74 6.85 17.76
CA ARG A 155 -7.31 8.11 18.41
C ARG A 155 -7.85 9.35 17.71
N LEU A 156 -8.09 9.29 16.39
CA LEU A 156 -8.78 10.33 15.64
C LEU A 156 -10.27 10.39 15.99
N ARG A 157 -10.97 9.24 15.93
CA ARG A 157 -12.42 9.12 16.17
C ARG A 157 -12.80 9.46 17.61
N SER A 158 -12.00 9.06 18.59
CA SER A 158 -12.22 9.33 20.03
C SER A 158 -12.14 10.81 20.43
N ARG A 159 -11.83 11.72 19.49
CA ARG A 159 -11.92 13.17 19.73
C ARG A 159 -13.29 13.77 19.38
N VAL A 160 -14.25 12.96 18.93
CA VAL A 160 -15.66 13.34 18.80
C VAL A 160 -16.39 12.80 20.04
N GLU A 161 -16.99 13.71 20.81
CA GLU A 161 -17.76 13.49 22.06
C GLU A 161 -16.97 13.10 23.33
N ARG A 162 -16.29 14.10 23.93
CA ARG A 162 -16.42 14.24 25.38
C ARG A 162 -17.64 15.12 25.63
N PRO A 163 -18.66 14.68 26.40
CA PRO A 163 -19.64 15.61 26.93
C PRO A 163 -18.86 16.67 27.71
N ARG A 164 -18.97 17.93 27.29
CA ARG A 164 -18.51 19.05 28.10
C ARG A 164 -19.46 19.14 29.29
N GLY A 165 -19.01 18.65 30.44
CA GLY A 165 -19.62 18.93 31.75
C GLY A 165 -20.85 18.09 32.09
N LEU A 166 -20.68 17.25 33.10
CA LEU A 166 -21.60 17.21 34.22
C LEU A 166 -20.86 17.78 35.43
#